data_AF-A0A8H6WS19-F1
#
_entry.id   AF-A0A8H6WS19-F1
#
_cell.length_a   1.000
_cell.length_b   1.000
_cell.length_c   1.000
_cell.angle_alpha   90.00
_cell.angle_beta   90.00
_cell.angle_gamma   90.00
#
_symmetry.space_group_name_H-M   'P 1'
#
loop_
_entity.id
_entity.type
_entity.pdbx_description
1 polymer ?
#
loop_
_entity_poly.entity_id
_entity_poly.type
_entity_poly.pdbx_seq_one_letter_code
_entity_poly.pdbx_strand_id
1 'polypeptide(L)'
;MVCAVERRDTEHRRRSRMREVSGRCQYRQSYCQRVCVSLSPIDTLSLHTVTGGVRAKFSTPLCAYNTTNRRVLTMSEPPNRSLRQRTLPVLTKVLHGSAPFISTFLLIHLSAPMLANLGGSSLASQTMLLDREYYQTDFGEKYLLLAPLTAHTLSGLIKRVVSPPKAPPRPWTSLLSLTGYANMLLFLPVHFMAHRVAPADSTAPIHELSPSELDFEYVKFALTKWPVRSWFLYGGLVLCAVLHTVEGQRLLYNTYAPAARIGAAAGKRLRAAGLALIALPVLSGVWALGREPPLVFPSMVSRFESSFRQVFWYRV
;
A
#
# COMPACT_ATOMS: atom_id res chain seq x y z
N MET A 1 -52.77 -15.49 -3.13
CA MET A 1 -51.71 -15.30 -2.10
C MET A 1 -50.34 -14.91 -2.69
N VAL A 2 -50.22 -14.57 -3.99
CA VAL A 2 -48.92 -14.31 -4.66
C VAL A 2 -48.57 -12.82 -4.79
N CYS A 3 -49.54 -11.89 -4.72
CA CYS A 3 -49.27 -10.44 -4.80
C CYS A 3 -48.75 -9.80 -3.49
N ALA A 4 -48.69 -10.52 -2.37
CA ALA A 4 -48.26 -9.97 -1.09
C ALA A 4 -46.74 -10.08 -0.83
N VAL A 5 -46.04 -10.95 -1.56
CA VAL A 5 -44.60 -11.19 -1.38
C VAL A 5 -43.77 -10.11 -2.11
N GLU A 6 -44.21 -9.66 -3.28
CA GLU A 6 -43.47 -8.69 -4.10
C GLU A 6 -43.47 -7.25 -3.53
N ARG A 7 -44.49 -6.91 -2.71
CA ARG A 7 -44.51 -5.63 -1.97
C ARG A 7 -43.49 -5.59 -0.81
N ARG A 8 -43.14 -6.72 -0.19
CA ARG A 8 -42.15 -6.73 0.90
C ARG A 8 -40.72 -6.51 0.39
N ASP A 9 -40.39 -7.06 -0.76
CA ASP A 9 -39.05 -6.94 -1.35
C ASP A 9 -38.75 -5.53 -1.88
N THR A 10 -39.76 -4.85 -2.42
CA THR A 10 -39.61 -3.47 -2.90
C THR A 10 -39.40 -2.49 -1.74
N GLU A 11 -40.07 -2.69 -0.60
CA GLU A 11 -39.90 -1.83 0.57
C GLU A 11 -38.56 -2.05 1.28
N HIS A 12 -38.08 -3.30 1.36
CA HIS A 12 -36.76 -3.60 1.91
C HIS A 12 -35.65 -2.96 1.04
N ARG A 13 -35.75 -3.01 -0.29
CA ARG A 13 -34.80 -2.35 -1.20
C ARG A 13 -34.82 -0.82 -1.05
N ARG A 14 -35.99 -0.23 -0.80
CA ARG A 14 -36.15 1.22 -0.61
C ARG A 14 -35.53 1.68 0.72
N ARG A 15 -35.71 0.92 1.80
CA ARG A 15 -35.09 1.20 3.11
C ARG A 15 -33.56 1.03 3.10
N SER A 16 -33.03 0.05 2.35
CA SER A 16 -31.58 -0.09 2.18
C SER A 16 -30.96 1.08 1.40
N ARG A 17 -31.63 1.59 0.35
CA ARG A 17 -31.15 2.78 -0.39
C ARG A 17 -31.19 4.04 0.47
N MET A 18 -32.22 4.25 1.29
CA MET A 18 -32.27 5.44 2.15
C MET A 18 -31.18 5.44 3.23
N ARG A 19 -30.84 4.28 3.82
CA ARG A 19 -29.72 4.19 4.77
C ARG A 19 -28.37 4.48 4.11
N GLU A 20 -28.18 4.06 2.86
CA GLU A 20 -26.98 4.34 2.10
C GLU A 20 -26.85 5.82 1.70
N VAL A 21 -27.96 6.49 1.40
CA VAL A 21 -28.00 7.94 1.11
C VAL A 21 -27.78 8.76 2.38
N SER A 22 -28.39 8.37 3.51
CA SER A 22 -28.22 9.05 4.80
C SER A 22 -26.77 8.98 5.31
N GLY A 23 -26.10 7.83 5.14
CA GLY A 23 -24.68 7.69 5.49
C GLY A 23 -23.75 8.55 4.61
N ARG A 24 -24.11 8.75 3.32
CA ARG A 24 -23.34 9.64 2.42
C ARG A 24 -23.55 11.12 2.72
N CYS A 25 -24.74 11.52 3.19
CA CYS A 25 -24.99 12.91 3.62
C CYS A 25 -24.21 13.28 4.89
N GLN A 26 -24.10 12.37 5.85
CA GLN A 26 -23.35 12.62 7.09
C GLN A 26 -21.85 12.79 6.84
N TYR A 27 -21.29 12.08 5.85
CA TYR A 27 -19.89 12.24 5.44
C TYR A 27 -19.64 13.54 4.65
N ARG A 28 -20.62 14.04 3.88
CA ARG A 28 -20.54 15.32 3.17
C ARG A 28 -20.58 16.52 4.12
N GLN A 29 -21.35 16.46 5.20
CA GLN A 29 -21.49 17.57 6.15
C GLN A 29 -20.18 17.87 6.90
N SER A 30 -19.41 16.85 7.29
CA SER A 30 -18.09 17.04 7.90
C SER A 30 -17.01 17.56 6.95
N TYR A 31 -17.22 17.48 5.63
CA TYR A 31 -16.29 18.00 4.62
C TYR A 31 -16.63 19.45 4.22
N CYS A 32 -17.91 19.79 4.08
CA CYS A 32 -18.34 21.18 3.83
C CYS A 32 -17.96 22.13 4.98
N GLN A 33 -18.02 21.67 6.24
CA GLN A 33 -17.57 22.47 7.39
C GLN A 33 -16.07 22.79 7.38
N ARG A 34 -15.26 22.05 6.58
CA ARG A 34 -13.82 22.28 6.46
C ARG A 34 -13.44 23.24 5.33
N VAL A 35 -14.32 23.41 4.33
CA VAL A 35 -14.07 24.32 3.18
C VAL A 35 -14.56 25.74 3.48
N CYS A 36 -15.55 25.93 4.37
CA CYS A 36 -16.05 27.27 4.70
C CYS A 36 -15.20 28.07 5.71
N VAL A 37 -14.08 27.56 6.22
CA VAL A 37 -13.26 28.24 7.26
C VAL A 37 -11.98 28.85 6.69
N SER A 38 -11.77 28.86 5.37
CA SER A 38 -10.54 29.44 4.77
C SER A 38 -10.81 30.17 3.45
N LEU A 39 -11.73 31.13 3.48
CA LEU A 39 -11.77 32.21 2.50
C LEU A 39 -11.65 33.52 3.27
N SER A 40 -10.41 33.98 3.42
CA SER A 40 -10.14 35.39 3.74
C SER A 40 -10.53 36.24 2.53
N PRO A 41 -11.07 37.44 2.72
CA PRO A 41 -11.35 38.35 1.61
C PRO A 41 -10.02 38.83 1.03
N ILE A 42 -9.73 38.46 -0.21
CA ILE A 42 -8.68 39.12 -1.01
C ILE A 42 -9.40 40.20 -1.82
N ASP A 43 -8.83 41.39 -1.76
CA ASP A 43 -9.32 42.62 -2.36
C ASP A 43 -9.68 42.46 -3.84
N THR A 44 -10.86 42.98 -4.16
CA THR A 44 -11.40 43.19 -5.49
C THR A 44 -10.52 44.16 -6.29
N LEU A 45 -9.81 43.64 -7.29
CA LEU A 45 -9.25 44.44 -8.39
C LEU A 45 -10.32 44.61 -9.47
N SER A 46 -10.73 45.86 -9.67
CA SER A 46 -11.68 46.32 -10.68
C SER A 46 -11.05 46.26 -12.06
N LEU A 47 -11.69 45.58 -13.01
CA LEU A 47 -11.35 45.65 -14.43
C LEU A 47 -12.63 45.93 -15.21
N HIS A 48 -12.65 47.12 -15.80
CA HIS A 48 -13.75 47.70 -16.54
C HIS A 48 -13.81 47.15 -17.99
N THR A 49 -14.97 46.58 -18.32
CA THR A 49 -15.76 46.73 -19.57
C THR A 49 -15.10 46.60 -20.95
N VAL A 50 -15.52 45.59 -21.73
CA VAL A 50 -16.10 45.77 -23.10
C VAL A 50 -17.22 44.74 -23.34
N THR A 51 -18.24 45.22 -24.04
CA THR A 51 -19.65 44.81 -24.21
C THR A 51 -19.93 43.55 -25.05
N GLY A 52 -20.90 42.73 -24.61
CA GLY A 52 -21.54 41.68 -25.41
C GLY A 52 -22.71 41.03 -24.66
N GLY A 53 -23.93 41.53 -24.89
CA GLY A 53 -25.11 41.23 -24.10
C GLY A 53 -25.67 39.81 -24.26
N VAL A 54 -25.78 39.09 -23.15
CA VAL A 54 -26.72 37.96 -22.97
C VAL A 54 -27.42 38.14 -21.62
N ARG A 55 -28.73 38.33 -21.67
CA ARG A 55 -29.59 38.66 -20.53
C ARG A 55 -29.91 37.39 -19.73
N ALA A 56 -29.02 36.98 -18.82
CA ALA A 56 -29.31 35.91 -17.87
C ALA A 56 -30.12 36.45 -16.68
N LYS A 57 -31.34 35.95 -16.49
CA LYS A 57 -32.16 36.21 -15.29
C LYS A 57 -31.53 35.48 -14.09
N PHE A 58 -30.74 36.19 -13.30
CA PHE A 58 -30.30 35.75 -11.98
C PHE A 58 -31.39 36.12 -10.95
N SER A 59 -32.18 35.14 -10.53
CA SER A 59 -33.01 35.25 -9.33
C SER A 59 -32.12 35.09 -8.10
N THR A 60 -31.69 36.20 -7.53
CA THR A 60 -31.03 36.23 -6.21
C THR A 60 -32.05 35.87 -5.13
N PRO A 61 -31.83 34.83 -4.31
CA PRO A 61 -32.61 34.64 -3.12
C PRO A 61 -32.24 35.73 -2.10
N LEU A 62 -33.24 36.53 -1.72
CA LEU A 62 -33.17 37.47 -0.61
C LEU A 62 -32.86 36.70 0.69
N CYS A 63 -31.60 36.70 1.11
CA CYS A 63 -31.22 36.36 2.47
C CYS A 63 -31.66 37.51 3.38
N ALA A 64 -32.85 37.37 3.99
CA ALA A 64 -33.30 38.23 5.07
C ALA A 64 -32.34 38.08 6.26
N TYR A 65 -31.48 39.07 6.45
CA TYR A 65 -30.55 39.14 7.57
C TYR A 65 -31.32 39.64 8.80
N ASN A 66 -31.72 38.71 9.68
CA ASN A 66 -32.44 39.02 10.91
C ASN A 66 -31.45 39.56 11.95
N THR A 67 -31.48 40.88 12.21
CA THR A 67 -30.48 41.63 13.00
C THR A 67 -30.74 41.68 14.52
N THR A 68 -31.67 40.90 15.07
CA THR A 68 -32.17 41.11 16.45
C THR A 68 -31.78 40.02 17.44
N ASN A 69 -30.49 39.65 17.53
CA ASN A 69 -29.97 38.99 18.73
C ASN A 69 -28.46 39.12 18.86
N ARG A 70 -27.99 40.27 19.38
CA ARG A 70 -26.59 40.49 19.77
C ARG A 70 -26.32 39.81 21.12
N ARG A 71 -26.43 38.48 21.15
CA ARG A 71 -26.06 37.67 22.31
C ARG A 71 -24.53 37.67 22.35
N VAL A 72 -23.96 38.26 23.42
CA VAL A 72 -22.52 38.28 23.68
C VAL A 72 -22.01 36.84 23.63
N LEU A 73 -21.36 36.48 22.53
CA LEU A 73 -20.64 35.21 22.37
C LEU A 73 -19.44 35.30 23.30
N THR A 74 -19.61 34.82 24.54
CA THR A 74 -18.47 34.46 25.37
C THR A 74 -17.60 33.53 24.52
N MET A 75 -16.34 33.92 24.32
CA MET A 75 -15.37 33.09 23.63
C MET A 75 -15.17 31.81 24.46
N SER A 76 -15.99 30.80 24.18
CA SER A 76 -15.82 29.46 24.73
C SER A 76 -14.42 29.00 24.38
N GLU A 77 -13.65 28.55 25.37
CA GLU A 77 -12.33 27.95 25.16
C GLU A 77 -12.38 26.98 23.97
N PRO A 78 -11.36 27.01 23.08
CA PRO A 78 -11.33 26.12 21.95
C PRO A 78 -11.44 24.67 22.45
N PRO A 79 -12.38 23.87 21.94
CA PRO A 79 -12.60 22.52 22.43
C PRO A 79 -11.28 21.74 22.36
N ASN A 80 -10.82 21.23 23.51
CA ASN A 80 -9.59 20.47 23.62
C ASN A 80 -9.67 19.24 22.70
N ARG A 81 -9.09 19.35 21.50
CA ARG A 81 -9.08 18.25 20.52
C ARG A 81 -8.37 17.07 21.15
N SER A 82 -9.11 15.98 21.35
CA SER A 82 -8.57 14.73 21.88
C SER A 82 -7.28 14.34 21.15
N LEU A 83 -6.30 13.77 21.87
CA LEU A 83 -5.03 13.30 21.30
C LEU A 83 -5.26 12.48 20.02
N ARG A 84 -6.30 11.62 20.00
CA ARG A 84 -6.71 10.83 18.83
C ARG A 84 -6.95 11.67 17.57
N GLN A 85 -7.64 12.80 17.69
CA GLN A 85 -7.92 13.71 16.57
C GLN A 85 -6.63 14.36 16.02
N ARG A 86 -5.61 14.54 16.86
CA ARG A 86 -4.30 15.08 16.46
C ARG A 86 -3.40 14.01 15.83
N THR A 87 -3.42 12.80 16.38
CA THR A 87 -2.52 11.70 15.97
C THR A 87 -2.93 11.08 14.63
N LEU A 88 -4.23 10.85 14.38
CA LEU A 88 -4.70 10.15 13.17
C LEU A 88 -4.27 10.80 11.84
N PRO A 89 -4.32 12.14 11.67
CA PRO A 89 -3.82 12.80 10.46
C PRO A 89 -2.32 12.59 10.26
N VAL A 90 -1.52 12.66 11.33
CA VAL A 90 -0.07 12.47 11.29
C VAL A 90 0.26 11.05 10.85
N LEU A 91 -0.32 10.04 11.50
CA LEU A 91 -0.11 8.64 11.12
C LEU A 91 -0.55 8.36 9.67
N THR A 92 -1.59 9.03 9.20
CA THR A 92 -2.04 8.89 7.81
C THR A 92 -1.03 9.49 6.84
N LYS A 93 -0.47 10.66 7.15
CA LYS A 93 0.59 11.28 6.35
C LYS A 93 1.85 10.42 6.33
N VAL A 94 2.28 9.88 7.47
CA VAL A 94 3.46 8.99 7.54
C VAL A 94 3.22 7.71 6.73
N LEU A 95 2.07 7.06 6.91
CA LEU A 95 1.68 5.86 6.15
C LEU A 95 1.68 6.11 4.64
N HIS A 96 1.11 7.23 4.18
CA HIS A 96 1.03 7.56 2.76
C HIS A 96 2.37 8.05 2.21
N GLY A 97 3.12 8.84 2.98
CA GLY A 97 4.40 9.42 2.57
C GLY A 97 5.55 8.42 2.49
N SER A 98 5.48 7.32 3.27
CA SER A 98 6.44 6.21 3.18
C SER A 98 6.18 5.28 1.99
N ALA A 99 4.95 5.25 1.45
CA ALA A 99 4.57 4.31 0.40
C ALA A 99 5.35 4.47 -0.93
N PRO A 100 5.68 5.68 -1.42
CA PRO A 100 6.50 5.85 -2.61
C PRO A 100 7.89 5.21 -2.47
N PHE A 101 8.56 5.34 -1.33
CA PHE A 101 9.88 4.74 -1.10
C PHE A 101 9.83 3.21 -1.20
N ILE A 102 8.84 2.59 -0.54
CA ILE A 102 8.62 1.14 -0.60
C ILE A 102 8.27 0.72 -2.04
N SER A 103 7.48 1.52 -2.75
CA SER A 103 7.09 1.22 -4.14
C SER A 103 8.28 1.28 -5.10
N THR A 104 9.17 2.27 -4.94
CA THR A 104 10.40 2.37 -5.74
C THR A 104 11.34 1.21 -5.45
N PHE A 105 11.52 0.83 -4.18
CA PHE A 105 12.27 -0.37 -3.81
C PHE A 105 11.68 -1.61 -4.47
N LEU A 106 10.36 -1.83 -4.37
CA LEU A 106 9.71 -2.99 -5.00
C LEU A 106 9.86 -2.99 -6.52
N LEU A 107 9.78 -1.83 -7.18
CA LEU A 107 9.96 -1.74 -8.62
C LEU A 107 11.36 -2.21 -9.04
N ILE A 108 12.39 -1.71 -8.36
CA ILE A 108 13.79 -2.04 -8.62
C ILE A 108 14.06 -3.50 -8.28
N HIS A 109 13.69 -3.94 -7.07
CA HIS A 109 13.92 -5.30 -6.59
C HIS A 109 13.21 -6.40 -7.41
N LEU A 110 12.00 -6.12 -7.92
CA LEU A 110 11.28 -7.07 -8.77
C LEU A 110 11.81 -7.12 -10.21
N SER A 111 12.62 -6.15 -10.64
CA SER A 111 13.18 -6.12 -11.99
C SER A 111 14.15 -7.29 -12.25
N ALA A 112 14.99 -7.64 -11.27
CA ALA A 112 15.95 -8.74 -11.40
C ALA A 112 15.28 -10.11 -11.65
N PRO A 113 14.31 -10.58 -10.84
CA PRO A 113 13.61 -11.83 -11.15
C PRO A 113 12.74 -11.73 -12.41
N MET A 114 12.24 -10.55 -12.81
CA MET A 114 11.56 -10.39 -14.11
C MET A 114 12.51 -10.62 -15.29
N LEU A 115 13.74 -10.08 -15.23
CA LEU A 115 14.72 -10.20 -16.31
C LEU A 115 15.31 -11.61 -16.45
N ALA A 116 15.13 -12.48 -15.45
CA ALA A 116 15.45 -13.90 -15.58
C ALA A 116 14.70 -14.59 -16.75
N ASN A 117 13.54 -14.08 -17.16
CA ASN A 117 12.83 -14.60 -18.34
C ASN A 117 13.60 -14.40 -19.66
N LEU A 118 14.55 -13.46 -19.70
CA LEU A 118 15.28 -13.09 -20.92
C LEU A 118 16.71 -13.62 -20.92
N GLY A 119 17.40 -13.52 -19.78
CA GLY A 119 18.82 -13.86 -19.68
C GLY A 119 19.16 -14.81 -18.53
N GLY A 120 18.16 -15.49 -17.97
CA GLY A 120 18.35 -16.48 -16.92
C GLY A 120 18.97 -15.92 -15.64
N SER A 121 19.67 -16.78 -14.88
CA SER A 121 20.37 -16.36 -13.65
C SER A 121 21.43 -15.29 -13.89
N SER A 122 22.12 -15.31 -15.03
CA SER A 122 23.19 -14.35 -15.33
C SER A 122 22.68 -12.91 -15.39
N LEU A 123 21.64 -12.64 -16.20
CA LEU A 123 21.06 -11.30 -16.29
C LEU A 123 20.36 -10.87 -15.01
N ALA A 124 19.69 -11.80 -14.32
CA ALA A 124 19.07 -11.54 -13.03
C ALA A 124 20.11 -11.13 -11.98
N SER A 125 21.24 -11.85 -11.89
CA SER A 125 22.36 -11.51 -10.99
C SER A 125 22.96 -10.14 -11.32
N GLN A 126 23.22 -9.83 -12.59
CA GLN A 126 23.72 -8.52 -13.01
C GLN A 126 22.77 -7.38 -12.66
N THR A 127 21.46 -7.59 -12.86
CA THR A 127 20.43 -6.60 -12.49
C THR A 127 20.42 -6.39 -10.97
N MET A 128 20.48 -7.47 -10.20
CA MET A 128 20.51 -7.38 -8.75
C MET A 128 21.75 -6.65 -8.23
N LEU A 129 22.90 -6.70 -8.92
CA LEU A 129 24.06 -5.87 -8.56
C LEU A 129 23.74 -4.37 -8.61
N LEU A 130 22.93 -3.92 -9.57
CA LEU A 130 22.47 -2.53 -9.62
C LEU A 130 21.60 -2.18 -8.40
N ASP A 131 20.75 -3.12 -7.95
CA ASP A 131 19.93 -2.93 -6.76
C ASP A 131 20.79 -2.76 -5.49
N ARG A 132 21.90 -3.49 -5.40
CA ARG A 132 22.81 -3.42 -4.25
C ARG A 132 23.44 -2.04 -4.12
N GLU A 133 23.87 -1.49 -5.24
CA GLU A 133 24.56 -0.22 -5.29
C GLU A 133 23.62 0.93 -4.92
N TYR A 134 22.33 0.77 -5.25
CA TYR A 134 21.32 1.78 -4.95
C TYR A 134 20.75 1.67 -3.53
N TYR A 135 20.47 0.44 -3.04
CA TYR A 135 19.73 0.25 -1.78
C TYR A 135 20.43 -0.58 -0.71
N GLN A 136 21.46 -1.37 -1.01
CA GLN A 136 22.18 -2.16 -0.01
C GLN A 136 23.43 -1.46 0.55
N THR A 137 23.53 -0.15 0.35
CA THR A 137 24.51 0.68 1.07
C THR A 137 24.09 0.84 2.54
N ASP A 138 25.05 1.12 3.43
CA ASP A 138 24.79 1.37 4.84
C ASP A 138 23.71 2.43 5.09
N PHE A 139 23.63 3.42 4.20
CA PHE A 139 22.61 4.44 4.23
C PHE A 139 21.31 3.99 3.55
N GLY A 140 21.39 3.45 2.34
CA GLY A 140 20.25 3.08 1.52
C GLY A 140 19.35 2.06 2.22
N GLU A 141 19.93 1.03 2.82
CA GLU A 141 19.16 -0.04 3.44
C GLU A 141 18.41 0.48 4.66
N LYS A 142 19.11 1.22 5.52
CA LYS A 142 18.55 1.74 6.78
C LYS A 142 17.48 2.80 6.52
N TYR A 143 17.77 3.77 5.66
CA TYR A 143 16.95 4.98 5.56
C TYR A 143 16.01 5.00 4.36
N LEU A 144 16.31 4.30 3.26
CA LEU A 144 15.45 4.28 2.08
C LEU A 144 14.54 3.04 2.01
N LEU A 145 14.91 1.96 2.69
CA LEU A 145 14.12 0.73 2.77
C LEU A 145 13.52 0.51 4.16
N LEU A 146 14.35 0.24 5.17
CA LEU A 146 13.89 -0.23 6.48
C LEU A 146 13.11 0.84 7.25
N ALA A 147 13.57 2.10 7.26
CA ALA A 147 12.87 3.18 7.94
C ALA A 147 11.48 3.47 7.32
N PRO A 148 11.30 3.63 5.99
CA PRO A 148 9.99 3.78 5.38
C PRO A 148 9.09 2.57 5.61
N LEU A 149 9.61 1.35 5.48
CA LEU A 149 8.86 0.12 5.74
C LEU A 149 8.36 0.04 7.20
N THR A 150 9.23 0.37 8.16
CA THR A 150 8.89 0.40 9.58
C THR A 150 7.87 1.50 9.88
N ALA A 151 8.09 2.71 9.36
CA ALA A 151 7.16 3.82 9.53
C ALA A 151 5.78 3.51 8.93
N HIS A 152 5.74 2.83 7.78
CA HIS A 152 4.51 2.40 7.11
C HIS A 152 3.75 1.37 7.96
N THR A 153 4.41 0.29 8.35
CA THR A 153 3.79 -0.82 9.12
C THR A 153 3.32 -0.34 10.50
N LEU A 154 4.17 0.34 11.26
CA LEU A 154 3.81 0.87 12.57
C LEU A 154 2.68 1.90 12.49
N SER A 155 2.69 2.81 11.51
CA SER A 155 1.58 3.77 11.35
C SER A 155 0.26 3.06 11.05
N GLY A 156 0.28 1.99 10.25
CA GLY A 156 -0.89 1.17 9.97
C GLY A 156 -1.44 0.47 11.22
N LEU A 157 -0.56 -0.13 12.02
CA LEU A 157 -0.92 -0.80 13.28
C LEU A 157 -1.46 0.19 14.32
N ILE A 158 -0.75 1.29 14.57
CA ILE A 158 -1.17 2.30 15.55
C ILE A 158 -2.50 2.91 15.12
N LYS A 159 -2.71 3.22 13.83
CA LYS A 159 -4.01 3.70 13.34
C LYS A 159 -5.14 2.75 13.69
N ARG A 160 -4.92 1.44 13.62
CA ARG A 160 -5.94 0.44 13.97
C ARG A 160 -6.30 0.50 15.45
N VAL A 161 -5.32 0.73 16.34
CA VAL A 161 -5.51 0.85 17.79
C VAL A 161 -6.18 2.17 18.18
N VAL A 162 -5.77 3.29 17.57
CA VAL A 162 -6.26 4.63 17.98
C VAL A 162 -7.55 5.08 17.29
N SER A 163 -8.00 4.35 16.25
CA SER A 163 -9.22 4.68 15.51
C SER A 163 -10.47 4.62 16.41
N PRO A 164 -11.37 5.61 16.35
CA PRO A 164 -12.55 5.61 17.20
C PRO A 164 -13.57 4.55 16.74
N PRO A 165 -14.40 4.00 17.64
CA PRO A 165 -15.43 3.02 17.28
C PRO A 165 -16.39 3.49 16.17
N LYS A 166 -16.65 4.80 16.11
CA LYS A 166 -17.55 5.42 15.11
C LYS A 166 -16.91 5.59 13.72
N ALA A 167 -15.59 5.48 13.62
CA ALA A 167 -14.85 5.51 12.35
C ALA A 167 -13.78 4.41 12.39
N PRO A 168 -14.22 3.13 12.34
CA PRO A 168 -13.31 2.02 12.53
C PRO A 168 -12.28 1.97 11.39
N PRO A 169 -11.09 1.38 11.67
CA PRO A 169 -10.09 1.15 10.66
C PRO A 169 -10.63 0.18 9.60
N ARG A 170 -9.95 0.10 8.46
CA ARG A 170 -10.32 -0.80 7.37
C ARG A 170 -10.47 -2.26 7.88
N PRO A 171 -11.50 -3.02 7.46
CA PRO A 171 -11.71 -4.39 7.92
C PRO A 171 -10.48 -5.28 7.69
N TRP A 172 -10.23 -6.21 8.62
CA TRP A 172 -9.13 -7.16 8.55
C TRP A 172 -9.24 -8.09 7.33
N THR A 173 -10.47 -8.38 6.92
CA THR A 173 -10.81 -9.18 5.72
C THR A 173 -10.63 -8.42 4.40
N SER A 174 -10.34 -7.12 4.44
CA SER A 174 -10.07 -6.38 3.20
C SER A 174 -8.78 -6.88 2.57
N LEU A 175 -8.74 -6.96 1.24
CA LEU A 175 -7.57 -7.45 0.51
C LEU A 175 -6.29 -6.71 0.91
N LEU A 176 -6.35 -5.37 1.03
CA LEU A 176 -5.23 -4.54 1.49
C LEU A 176 -4.72 -4.95 2.88
N SER A 177 -5.61 -5.23 3.83
CA SER A 177 -5.20 -5.67 5.17
C SER A 177 -4.67 -7.09 5.17
N LEU A 178 -5.34 -8.01 4.48
CA LEU A 178 -4.94 -9.41 4.42
C LEU A 178 -3.53 -9.56 3.81
N THR A 179 -3.27 -8.93 2.68
CA THR A 179 -1.94 -8.99 2.04
C THR A 179 -0.87 -8.25 2.84
N GLY A 180 -1.26 -7.17 3.53
CA GLY A 180 -0.36 -6.43 4.42
C GLY A 180 0.09 -7.29 5.61
N TYR A 181 -0.85 -7.95 6.28
CA TYR A 181 -0.53 -8.86 7.39
C TYR A 181 0.21 -10.11 6.94
N ALA A 182 -0.17 -10.70 5.80
CA ALA A 182 0.53 -11.85 5.25
C ALA A 182 2.00 -11.52 4.95
N ASN A 183 2.26 -10.36 4.33
CA ASN A 183 3.64 -9.89 4.13
C ASN A 183 4.34 -9.62 5.46
N MET A 184 3.73 -8.83 6.35
CA MET A 184 4.36 -8.40 7.60
C MET A 184 4.69 -9.55 8.54
N LEU A 185 3.84 -10.57 8.63
CA LEU A 185 3.96 -11.64 9.63
C LEU A 185 4.65 -12.89 9.10
N LEU A 186 4.61 -13.13 7.79
CA LEU A 186 5.08 -14.38 7.20
C LEU A 186 6.10 -14.12 6.09
N PHE A 187 5.65 -13.58 4.96
CA PHE A 187 6.48 -13.64 3.75
C PHE A 187 7.72 -12.74 3.82
N LEU A 188 7.58 -11.51 4.31
CA LEU A 188 8.69 -10.56 4.35
C LEU A 188 9.73 -10.91 5.42
N PRO A 189 9.37 -11.26 6.68
CA PRO A 189 10.36 -11.68 7.66
C PRO A 189 11.13 -12.93 7.22
N VAL A 190 10.46 -13.92 6.62
CA VAL A 190 11.12 -15.14 6.15
C VAL A 190 12.08 -14.83 5.00
N HIS A 191 11.66 -13.99 4.04
CA HIS A 191 12.52 -13.54 2.96
C HIS A 191 13.73 -12.76 3.47
N PHE A 192 13.53 -11.79 4.37
CA PHE A 192 14.60 -10.99 4.96
C PHE A 192 15.58 -11.86 5.76
N MET A 193 15.07 -12.81 6.56
CA MET A 193 15.92 -13.75 7.28
C MET A 193 16.73 -14.63 6.34
N ALA A 194 16.12 -15.19 5.28
CA ALA A 194 16.78 -16.10 4.35
C ALA A 194 17.82 -15.41 3.45
N HIS A 195 17.60 -14.14 3.07
CA HIS A 195 18.44 -13.46 2.08
C HIS A 195 19.31 -12.34 2.65
N ARG A 196 19.10 -11.93 3.91
CA ARG A 196 19.88 -10.86 4.55
C ARG A 196 20.53 -11.30 5.84
N VAL A 197 19.76 -11.89 6.77
CA VAL A 197 20.27 -12.16 8.14
C VAL A 197 21.05 -13.47 8.21
N ALA A 198 20.45 -14.59 7.81
CA ALA A 198 21.07 -15.90 7.93
C ALA A 198 22.35 -16.08 7.08
N PRO A 199 22.46 -15.47 5.89
CA PRO A 199 23.72 -15.45 5.17
C PRO A 199 24.86 -14.68 5.85
N ALA A 200 24.53 -13.68 6.66
CA ALA A 200 25.50 -12.82 7.35
C ALA A 200 26.01 -13.42 8.66
N ASP A 201 25.72 -14.70 8.95
CA ASP A 201 26.22 -15.37 10.13
C ASP A 201 27.70 -15.78 9.95
N SER A 202 28.55 -15.34 10.87
CA SER A 202 29.99 -15.60 10.89
C SER A 202 30.36 -17.00 11.36
N THR A 203 29.43 -17.70 11.99
CA THR A 203 29.66 -19.04 12.53
C THR A 203 29.84 -20.08 11.42
N ALA A 204 30.66 -21.09 11.72
CA ALA A 204 30.85 -22.21 10.82
C ALA A 204 29.52 -23.00 10.66
N PRO A 205 29.17 -23.45 9.45
CA PRO A 205 29.98 -23.40 8.22
C PRO A 205 29.69 -22.20 7.31
N ILE A 206 28.87 -21.23 7.70
CA ILE A 206 28.37 -20.18 6.79
C ILE A 206 29.45 -19.14 6.50
N HIS A 207 30.19 -18.71 7.53
CA HIS A 207 31.32 -17.78 7.41
C HIS A 207 30.98 -16.51 6.61
N GLU A 208 29.86 -15.85 6.92
CA GLU A 208 29.42 -14.58 6.29
C GLU A 208 29.47 -14.63 4.75
N LEU A 209 28.41 -15.13 4.11
CA LEU A 209 28.32 -15.16 2.65
C LEU A 209 28.52 -13.75 2.09
N SER A 210 29.55 -13.60 1.26
CA SER A 210 29.88 -12.35 0.59
C SER A 210 28.77 -11.93 -0.38
N PRO A 211 28.68 -10.64 -0.73
CA PRO A 211 27.73 -10.20 -1.74
C PRO A 211 27.85 -10.99 -3.05
N SER A 212 29.06 -11.29 -3.54
CA SER A 212 29.25 -12.09 -4.75
C SER A 212 28.66 -13.50 -4.67
N GLU A 213 28.53 -14.07 -3.46
CA GLU A 213 27.94 -15.40 -3.23
C GLU A 213 26.41 -15.36 -3.07
N LEU A 214 25.83 -14.17 -2.84
CA LEU A 214 24.38 -13.97 -2.64
C LEU A 214 23.65 -13.59 -3.93
N ASP A 215 23.99 -14.25 -5.02
CA ASP A 215 23.41 -14.02 -6.34
C ASP A 215 22.22 -14.95 -6.65
N PHE A 216 21.76 -14.98 -7.91
CA PHE A 216 20.66 -15.86 -8.26
C PHE A 216 21.02 -17.35 -8.24
N GLU A 217 22.29 -17.75 -8.13
CA GLU A 217 22.64 -19.15 -7.84
C GLU A 217 22.27 -19.54 -6.40
N TYR A 218 22.35 -18.62 -5.44
CA TYR A 218 21.84 -18.84 -4.08
C TYR A 218 20.31 -19.06 -4.07
N VAL A 219 19.58 -18.30 -4.90
CA VAL A 219 18.12 -18.46 -5.07
C VAL A 219 17.79 -19.79 -5.77
N LYS A 220 18.50 -20.12 -6.85
CA LYS A 220 18.35 -21.40 -7.58
C LYS A 220 18.61 -22.61 -6.70
N PHE A 221 19.60 -22.52 -5.81
CA PHE A 221 19.89 -23.56 -4.83
C PHE A 221 18.65 -23.89 -3.99
N ALA A 222 18.00 -22.87 -3.41
CA ALA A 222 16.78 -23.08 -2.63
C ALA A 222 15.60 -23.59 -3.48
N LEU A 223 15.40 -23.03 -4.68
CA LEU A 223 14.35 -23.48 -5.61
C LEU A 223 14.52 -24.95 -6.00
N THR A 224 15.76 -25.44 -6.10
CA THR A 224 16.07 -26.84 -6.45
C THR A 224 15.95 -27.76 -5.24
N LYS A 225 16.49 -27.34 -4.08
CA LYS A 225 16.54 -28.15 -2.86
C LYS A 225 15.18 -28.24 -2.16
N TRP A 226 14.42 -27.14 -2.11
CA TRP A 226 13.13 -27.04 -1.42
C TRP A 226 12.04 -26.42 -2.31
N PRO A 227 11.74 -27.02 -3.47
CA PRO A 227 10.94 -26.40 -4.53
C PRO A 227 9.58 -25.92 -4.02
N VAL A 228 8.82 -26.76 -3.34
CA VAL A 228 7.47 -26.41 -2.86
C VAL A 228 7.50 -25.23 -1.89
N ARG A 229 8.49 -25.19 -0.99
CA ARG A 229 8.61 -24.16 0.04
C ARG A 229 9.05 -22.84 -0.55
N SER A 230 10.08 -22.85 -1.39
CA SER A 230 10.54 -21.68 -2.11
C SER A 230 9.43 -21.12 -3.01
N TRP A 231 8.68 -21.97 -3.71
CA TRP A 231 7.51 -21.55 -4.49
C TRP A 231 6.43 -20.87 -3.66
N PHE A 232 6.08 -21.47 -2.53
CA PHE A 232 5.09 -20.89 -1.63
C PHE A 232 5.56 -19.53 -1.07
N LEU A 233 6.83 -19.44 -0.63
CA LEU A 233 7.38 -18.23 0.00
C LEU A 233 7.57 -17.10 -1.01
N TYR A 234 8.22 -17.35 -2.15
CA TYR A 234 8.39 -16.34 -3.20
C TYR A 234 7.06 -15.99 -3.87
N GLY A 235 6.25 -16.99 -4.20
CA GLY A 235 4.93 -16.81 -4.78
C GLY A 235 4.00 -15.98 -3.90
N GLY A 236 3.91 -16.36 -2.62
CA GLY A 236 3.12 -15.65 -1.62
C GLY A 236 3.59 -14.21 -1.41
N LEU A 237 4.91 -13.99 -1.30
CA LEU A 237 5.50 -12.66 -1.16
C LEU A 237 5.13 -11.75 -2.34
N VAL A 238 5.38 -12.21 -3.58
CA VAL A 238 5.13 -11.44 -4.79
C VAL A 238 3.64 -11.12 -4.95
N LEU A 239 2.77 -12.12 -4.81
CA LEU A 239 1.33 -11.92 -4.95
C LEU A 239 0.78 -10.97 -3.89
N CYS A 240 1.19 -11.15 -2.62
CA CYS A 240 0.76 -10.26 -1.55
C CYS A 240 1.29 -8.84 -1.75
N ALA A 241 2.58 -8.67 -2.08
CA ALA A 241 3.18 -7.35 -2.30
C ALA A 241 2.51 -6.60 -3.46
N VAL A 242 2.34 -7.24 -4.62
CA VAL A 242 1.70 -6.62 -5.80
C VAL A 242 0.25 -6.24 -5.50
N LEU A 243 -0.55 -7.14 -4.92
CA LEU A 243 -1.94 -6.84 -4.57
C LEU A 243 -2.05 -5.76 -3.49
N HIS A 244 -1.13 -5.74 -2.52
CA HIS A 244 -1.05 -4.69 -1.50
C HIS A 244 -0.78 -3.32 -2.14
N THR A 245 0.22 -3.25 -3.02
CA THR A 245 0.59 -2.03 -3.74
C THR A 245 -0.57 -1.52 -4.60
N VAL A 246 -1.24 -2.38 -5.38
CA VAL A 246 -2.38 -1.98 -6.22
C VAL A 246 -3.55 -1.43 -5.38
N GLU A 247 -3.91 -2.11 -4.30
CA GLU A 247 -4.99 -1.62 -3.41
C GLU A 247 -4.59 -0.34 -2.66
N GLY A 248 -3.32 -0.22 -2.27
CA GLY A 248 -2.75 0.96 -1.64
C GLY A 248 -2.77 2.16 -2.58
N GLN A 249 -2.31 1.98 -3.82
CA GLN A 249 -2.31 3.01 -4.84
C GLN A 249 -3.74 3.49 -5.17
N ARG A 250 -4.69 2.56 -5.29
CA ARG A 250 -6.10 2.90 -5.45
C ARG A 250 -6.65 3.72 -4.26
N LEU A 251 -6.25 3.38 -3.03
CA LEU A 251 -6.63 4.13 -1.83
C LEU A 251 -6.05 5.56 -1.85
N LEU A 252 -4.75 5.70 -2.14
CA LEU A 252 -4.08 6.99 -2.25
C LEU A 252 -4.74 7.85 -3.32
N TYR A 253 -4.95 7.30 -4.51
CA TYR A 253 -5.59 7.99 -5.61
C TYR A 253 -7.00 8.48 -5.24
N ASN A 254 -7.82 7.63 -4.63
CA ASN A 254 -9.17 8.00 -4.19
C ASN A 254 -9.19 9.04 -3.04
N THR A 255 -8.08 9.17 -2.31
CA THR A 255 -7.93 10.12 -1.21
C THR A 255 -7.50 11.50 -1.72
N TYR A 256 -6.56 11.54 -2.66
CA TYR A 256 -5.95 12.78 -3.15
C TYR A 256 -6.53 13.30 -4.47
N ALA A 257 -7.20 12.44 -5.26
CA ALA A 257 -7.86 12.79 -6.52
C ALA A 257 -9.35 12.39 -6.50
N PRO A 258 -10.17 12.96 -5.59
CA PRO A 258 -11.57 12.54 -5.42
C PRO A 258 -12.44 12.76 -6.67
N ALA A 259 -12.10 13.72 -7.53
CA ALA A 259 -12.79 13.98 -8.78
C ALA A 259 -12.66 12.82 -9.80
N ALA A 260 -11.56 12.05 -9.73
CA ALA A 260 -11.27 10.96 -10.64
C ALA A 260 -11.45 9.58 -9.99
N ARG A 261 -12.21 9.50 -8.88
CA ARG A 261 -12.31 8.33 -8.02
C ARG A 261 -12.46 7.00 -8.79
N ILE A 262 -11.54 6.08 -8.53
CA ILE A 262 -11.49 4.75 -9.12
C ILE A 262 -12.59 3.87 -8.51
N GLY A 263 -13.64 3.67 -9.31
CA GLY A 263 -14.77 2.78 -9.00
C GLY A 263 -14.38 1.30 -8.86
N ALA A 264 -15.32 0.46 -8.45
CA ALA A 264 -15.07 -0.96 -8.19
C ALA A 264 -14.63 -1.74 -9.44
N ALA A 265 -15.26 -1.49 -10.60
CA ALA A 265 -14.92 -2.16 -11.85
C ALA A 265 -13.49 -1.81 -12.32
N ALA A 266 -13.14 -0.53 -12.31
CA ALA A 266 -11.77 -0.08 -12.58
C ALA A 266 -10.77 -0.67 -11.58
N GLY A 267 -11.13 -0.76 -10.29
CA GLY A 267 -10.30 -1.43 -9.28
C GLY A 267 -10.02 -2.90 -9.59
N LYS A 268 -11.01 -3.66 -10.10
CA LYS A 268 -10.79 -5.05 -10.54
C LYS A 268 -9.82 -5.12 -11.72
N ARG A 269 -9.95 -4.21 -12.69
CA ARG A 269 -9.03 -4.11 -13.85
C ARG A 269 -7.61 -3.78 -13.42
N LEU A 270 -7.42 -2.86 -12.48
CA LEU A 270 -6.10 -2.53 -11.93
C LEU A 270 -5.44 -3.73 -11.24
N ARG A 271 -6.21 -4.54 -10.50
CA ARG A 271 -5.69 -5.79 -9.91
C ARG A 271 -5.25 -6.77 -10.99
N ALA A 272 -6.10 -7.00 -11.99
CA ALA A 272 -5.77 -7.87 -13.11
C ALA A 272 -4.52 -7.39 -13.84
N ALA A 273 -4.39 -6.08 -14.08
CA ALA A 273 -3.21 -5.48 -14.69
C ALA A 273 -1.96 -5.65 -13.83
N GLY A 274 -2.01 -5.38 -12.52
CA GLY A 274 -0.87 -5.60 -11.63
C GLY A 274 -0.43 -7.07 -11.58
N LEU A 275 -1.39 -8.00 -11.55
CA LEU A 275 -1.08 -9.43 -11.62
C LEU A 275 -0.46 -9.83 -12.96
N ALA A 276 -1.02 -9.36 -14.08
CA ALA A 276 -0.55 -9.73 -15.41
C ALA A 276 0.78 -9.08 -15.80
N LEU A 277 1.00 -7.82 -15.42
CA LEU A 277 2.16 -7.03 -15.86
C LEU A 277 3.33 -7.07 -14.87
N ILE A 278 3.09 -7.43 -13.60
CA ILE A 278 4.15 -7.46 -12.58
C ILE A 278 4.28 -8.86 -12.00
N ALA A 279 3.23 -9.38 -11.36
CA ALA A 279 3.35 -10.66 -10.65
C ALA A 279 3.66 -11.82 -11.61
N LEU A 280 2.98 -11.90 -12.76
CA LEU A 280 3.18 -12.98 -13.71
C LEU A 280 4.61 -13.00 -14.28
N PRO A 281 5.20 -11.89 -14.80
CA PRO A 281 6.59 -11.87 -15.24
C PRO A 281 7.59 -12.19 -14.12
N VAL A 282 7.39 -11.70 -12.89
CA VAL A 282 8.27 -12.04 -11.76
C VAL A 282 8.22 -13.55 -11.50
N LEU A 283 7.01 -14.11 -11.40
CA LEU A 283 6.83 -15.53 -11.08
C LEU A 283 7.28 -16.44 -12.21
N SER A 284 7.09 -16.06 -13.48
CA SER A 284 7.62 -16.81 -14.61
C SER A 284 9.15 -16.77 -14.64
N GLY A 285 9.77 -15.67 -14.21
CA GLY A 285 11.22 -15.59 -14.11
C GLY A 285 11.78 -16.43 -12.96
N VAL A 286 11.13 -16.42 -11.79
CA VAL A 286 11.44 -17.36 -10.69
C VAL A 286 11.25 -18.81 -11.15
N TRP A 287 10.24 -19.08 -11.98
CA TRP A 287 10.06 -20.40 -12.58
C TRP A 287 11.21 -20.78 -13.51
N ALA A 288 11.62 -19.88 -14.41
CA ALA A 288 12.74 -20.10 -15.31
C ALA A 288 14.02 -20.42 -14.54
N LEU A 289 14.32 -19.66 -13.49
CA LEU A 289 15.45 -19.91 -12.60
C LEU A 289 15.40 -21.31 -11.98
N GLY A 290 14.24 -21.73 -11.49
CA GLY A 290 14.06 -23.08 -10.93
C GLY A 290 14.18 -24.23 -11.95
N ARG A 291 14.30 -23.93 -13.25
CA ARG A 291 14.57 -24.92 -14.31
C ARG A 291 16.02 -24.94 -14.77
N GLU A 292 16.81 -23.96 -14.39
CA GLU A 292 18.24 -23.96 -14.69
C GLU A 292 19.00 -24.89 -13.74
N PRO A 293 20.01 -25.63 -14.23
CA PRO A 293 20.90 -26.36 -13.34
C PRO A 293 21.66 -25.38 -12.43
N PRO A 294 21.76 -25.65 -11.12
CA PRO A 294 22.55 -24.82 -10.21
C PRO A 294 24.04 -24.94 -10.56
N LEU A 295 24.71 -23.80 -10.73
CA LEU A 295 26.15 -23.70 -11.02
C LEU A 295 26.92 -23.35 -9.74
N VAL A 296 26.54 -23.98 -8.63
CA VAL A 296 27.11 -23.74 -7.30
C VAL A 296 28.33 -24.63 -7.10
N PHE A 297 29.47 -24.04 -6.69
CA PHE A 297 30.66 -24.82 -6.35
C PHE A 297 30.37 -25.81 -5.21
N PRO A 298 30.95 -27.02 -5.22
CA PRO A 298 30.72 -28.00 -4.15
C PRO A 298 31.03 -27.48 -2.74
N SER A 299 32.03 -26.61 -2.60
CA SER A 299 32.39 -25.96 -1.33
C SER A 299 31.33 -24.98 -0.81
N MET A 300 30.47 -24.45 -1.69
CA MET A 300 29.42 -23.48 -1.34
C MET A 300 28.12 -24.15 -0.93
N VAL A 301 27.87 -25.38 -1.41
CA VAL A 301 26.62 -26.11 -1.15
C VAL A 301 26.35 -26.26 0.34
N SER A 302 27.36 -26.62 1.14
CA SER A 302 27.21 -26.78 2.59
C SER A 302 26.90 -25.44 3.27
N ARG A 303 27.55 -24.35 2.85
CA ARG A 303 27.35 -22.99 3.37
C ARG A 303 25.93 -22.51 3.07
N PHE A 304 25.48 -22.70 1.83
CA PHE A 304 24.13 -22.34 1.39
C PHE A 304 23.07 -23.13 2.17
N GLU A 305 23.25 -24.45 2.27
CA GLU A 305 22.33 -25.30 3.01
C GLU A 305 22.23 -24.90 4.49
N SER A 306 23.38 -24.67 5.14
CA SER A 306 23.40 -24.23 6.54
C SER A 306 22.76 -22.86 6.74
N SER A 307 22.99 -21.92 5.81
CA SER A 307 22.36 -20.60 5.84
C SER A 307 20.83 -20.70 5.76
N PHE A 308 20.29 -21.42 4.77
CA PHE A 308 18.84 -21.62 4.67
C PHE A 308 18.26 -22.35 5.88
N ARG A 309 18.94 -23.38 6.40
CA ARG A 309 18.49 -24.12 7.60
C ARG A 309 18.47 -23.28 8.87
N GLN A 310 19.07 -22.09 8.92
CA GLN A 310 18.82 -21.18 10.05
C GLN A 310 17.36 -20.71 10.09
N VAL A 311 16.71 -20.60 8.94
CA VAL A 311 15.32 -20.18 8.81
C VAL A 311 14.42 -21.39 9.02
N PHE A 312 13.52 -21.30 10.00
CA PHE A 312 12.63 -22.41 10.41
C PHE A 312 11.92 -23.10 9.24
N TRP A 313 11.48 -22.34 8.23
CA TRP A 313 10.78 -22.85 7.05
C TRP A 313 11.60 -23.81 6.19
N TYR A 314 12.93 -23.76 6.23
CA TYR A 314 13.81 -24.63 5.45
C TYR A 314 14.44 -25.76 6.28
N ARG A 315 14.07 -25.92 7.56
CA ARG A 315 14.58 -26.99 8.44
C ARG A 315 13.85 -28.33 8.28
N VAL A 316 12.56 -28.25 7.97
CA VAL A 316 11.65 -29.40 7.84
C VAL A 316 11.78 -30.01 6.44
#